data_AF-A0A8T0N356-F1
#
_entry.id   AF-A0A8T0N356-F1
#
_cell.length_a   1.000
_cell.length_b   1.000
_cell.length_c   1.000
_cell.angle_alpha   90.00
_cell.angle_beta   90.00
_cell.angle_gamma   90.00
#
_symmetry.space_group_name_H-M   'P 1'
#
loop_
_entity.id
_entity.type
_entity.pdbx_description
1 polymer ?
#
loop_
_entity_poly.entity_id
_entity_poly.type
_entity_poly.pdbx_seq_one_letter_code
_entity_poly.pdbx_strand_id
1 'polypeptide(L)'
;METRRIPRPVILSPPFAAAALLAACTGASRAGCRKHMAKITEYGTVGDGKTLNTTAFTKAVADLLARARRGGAALVVSPGKWLTGPFNLTSHFTLYLDEGAEILASQDSMLLPWVPPCFSRGTARTAPAPAYSLLKNGYGSIIQYISEKKGAVITNYSLSFSQYHLFSWPDNFDSVKLKERSKLWIISNVTFVDSPSWNLHPTYCTNVTISGVTILAPVHSPNTDGIDPDSSSHVKIEDCYIVSGDDCIAVKSGWDQYGIKFNMPSQHIVIKRLTCISPTSAMIALGSEMSGGIRDVRAEDSVAINTESAVRVKSGVGRGGFVKDIFVRGLSLHTMKWVFWMTGNYGQHPDNSSDPDAMPEVTGINYSDVFSENVTMAGRMEGIPNDPYTGICIPNAPDAKELQWNCTNVKGVTSAVTPKPCPELGAEGKPCAFPEEELIIGPHKLPQCTY
;
A
#
# COMPACT_ATOMS: atom_id res chain seq x y z
N MET A 1 -2.33 -8.76 -81.57
CA MET A 1 -1.61 -10.05 -81.58
C MET A 1 -0.13 -9.74 -81.66
N GLU A 2 0.49 -9.44 -80.53
CA GLU A 2 1.18 -10.37 -79.60
C GLU A 2 2.56 -10.80 -80.09
N THR A 3 3.60 -10.20 -79.51
CA THR A 3 4.83 -10.92 -79.15
C THR A 3 5.14 -10.62 -77.69
N ARG A 4 4.97 -11.64 -76.83
CA ARG A 4 5.21 -11.60 -75.39
C ARG A 4 6.71 -11.63 -75.11
N ARG A 5 7.19 -10.75 -74.22
CA ARG A 5 8.42 -10.96 -73.44
C ARG A 5 8.07 -10.90 -71.95
N ILE A 6 8.42 -11.96 -71.25
CA ILE A 6 8.22 -12.19 -69.82
C ILE A 6 9.32 -11.45 -69.04
N PRO A 7 9.01 -10.61 -68.03
CA PRO A 7 10.03 -10.10 -67.10
C PRO A 7 10.26 -11.07 -65.93
N ARG A 8 11.54 -11.18 -65.54
CA ARG A 8 12.10 -11.97 -64.43
C ARG A 8 11.68 -11.42 -63.04
N PRO A 9 11.69 -12.25 -61.98
CA PRO A 9 11.25 -11.84 -60.64
C PRO A 9 12.26 -10.89 -59.98
N VAL A 10 11.74 -9.81 -59.40
CA VAL A 10 12.48 -8.86 -58.56
C VAL A 10 12.68 -9.50 -57.19
N ILE A 11 13.93 -9.85 -56.88
CA ILE A 11 14.36 -10.22 -55.52
C ILE A 11 14.63 -8.91 -54.78
N LEU A 12 13.79 -8.58 -53.80
CA LEU A 12 14.01 -7.48 -52.86
C LEU A 12 15.10 -7.90 -51.87
N SER A 13 16.34 -7.48 -52.13
CA SER A 13 17.39 -7.34 -51.11
C SER A 13 17.07 -6.13 -50.21
N PRO A 14 17.12 -6.26 -48.87
CA PRO A 14 16.99 -5.10 -47.99
C PRO A 14 18.32 -4.35 -47.97
N PRO A 15 18.33 -3.01 -48.11
CA PRO A 15 19.56 -2.28 -47.94
C PRO A 15 19.53 -1.44 -46.65
N PHE A 16 20.74 -1.26 -46.12
CA PHE A 16 21.20 -0.25 -45.19
C PHE A 16 21.07 -0.49 -43.68
N ALA A 17 22.26 -0.69 -43.12
CA ALA A 17 22.64 -0.35 -41.78
C ALA A 17 22.20 1.06 -41.37
N ALA A 18 21.64 1.17 -40.17
CA ALA A 18 21.72 2.35 -39.32
C ALA A 18 21.86 1.86 -37.88
N ALA A 19 23.08 1.48 -37.50
CA ALA A 19 23.50 1.45 -36.12
C ALA A 19 23.73 2.91 -35.67
N ALA A 20 22.72 3.51 -35.04
CA ALA A 20 22.82 4.64 -34.10
C ALA A 20 21.42 5.22 -33.87
N LEU A 21 20.78 4.87 -32.75
CA LEU A 21 20.12 5.79 -31.82
C LEU A 21 19.53 4.97 -30.65
N LEU A 22 20.41 4.33 -29.88
CA LEU A 22 20.12 3.93 -28.50
C LEU A 22 20.48 5.10 -27.59
N ALA A 23 19.75 6.21 -27.74
CA ALA A 23 19.79 7.35 -26.84
C ALA A 23 18.58 8.24 -27.12
N ALA A 24 17.50 8.04 -26.37
CA ALA A 24 16.49 9.03 -25.97
C ALA A 24 15.13 8.37 -25.72
N CYS A 25 15.01 7.66 -24.60
CA CYS A 25 13.80 7.65 -23.80
C CYS A 25 14.12 7.21 -22.35
N THR A 26 15.30 7.57 -21.84
CA THR A 26 15.54 7.64 -20.38
C THR A 26 14.97 8.96 -19.86
N GLY A 27 13.67 9.16 -20.05
CA GLY A 27 12.90 10.17 -19.34
C GLY A 27 12.61 9.70 -17.92
N ALA A 28 13.61 9.17 -17.22
CA ALA A 28 13.50 8.95 -15.80
C ALA A 28 13.36 10.33 -15.17
N SER A 29 12.13 10.68 -14.77
CA SER A 29 11.89 11.82 -13.89
C SER A 29 12.80 11.64 -12.68
N ARG A 30 13.89 12.40 -12.61
CA ARG A 30 14.82 12.33 -11.48
C ARG A 30 14.07 12.72 -10.21
N ALA A 31 13.95 11.76 -9.29
CA ALA A 31 13.77 12.04 -7.88
C ALA A 31 14.96 12.90 -7.44
N GLY A 32 14.71 14.15 -7.11
CA GLY A 32 15.76 15.11 -6.81
C GLY A 32 15.18 16.43 -6.30
N CYS A 33 16.03 17.23 -5.68
CA CYS A 33 15.64 18.48 -5.08
C CYS A 33 15.21 19.51 -6.13
N ARG A 34 14.18 20.27 -5.79
CA ARG A 34 13.48 21.19 -6.68
C ARG A 34 14.17 22.54 -6.65
N LYS A 35 14.54 23.06 -7.81
CA LYS A 35 15.16 24.40 -7.90
C LYS A 35 14.17 25.52 -7.59
N HIS A 36 12.92 25.34 -7.99
CA HIS A 36 11.85 26.29 -7.72
C HIS A 36 11.21 25.94 -6.40
N MET A 37 11.20 26.88 -5.47
CA MET A 37 10.64 26.68 -4.15
C MET A 37 10.06 27.97 -3.58
N ALA A 38 9.13 27.83 -2.65
CA ALA A 38 8.60 28.93 -1.85
C ALA A 38 8.16 28.40 -0.48
N LYS A 39 8.27 29.25 0.54
CA LYS A 39 7.77 28.95 1.88
C LYS A 39 6.28 29.22 1.96
N ILE A 40 5.56 28.41 2.73
CA ILE A 40 4.12 28.56 2.94
C ILE A 40 3.76 29.94 3.53
N THR A 41 4.67 30.53 4.32
CA THR A 41 4.53 31.87 4.92
C THR A 41 4.50 33.00 3.89
N GLU A 42 5.07 32.80 2.70
CA GLU A 42 5.02 33.79 1.62
C GLU A 42 3.62 33.97 1.03
N TYR A 43 2.71 33.04 1.30
CA TYR A 43 1.33 33.04 0.82
C TYR A 43 0.34 33.57 1.86
N GLY A 44 0.82 34.24 2.91
CA GLY A 44 -0.02 34.87 3.94
C GLY A 44 -0.66 33.87 4.91
N THR A 45 -0.03 32.71 5.10
CA THR A 45 -0.48 31.72 6.07
C THR A 45 -0.15 32.12 7.50
N VAL A 46 -0.95 31.60 8.44
CA VAL A 46 -0.75 31.79 9.88
C VAL A 46 -0.66 30.40 10.54
N GLY A 47 0.49 30.13 11.16
CA GLY A 47 0.85 28.83 11.75
C GLY A 47 0.41 28.66 13.22
N ASP A 48 -0.78 29.16 13.57
CA ASP A 48 -1.31 29.19 14.94
C ASP A 48 -2.18 27.97 15.31
N GLY A 49 -2.39 27.05 14.37
CA GLY A 49 -3.26 25.88 14.50
C GLY A 49 -4.76 26.18 14.49
N LYS A 50 -5.16 27.43 14.22
CA LYS A 50 -6.56 27.90 14.28
C LYS A 50 -7.01 28.55 12.98
N THR A 51 -6.12 29.29 12.33
CA THR A 51 -6.40 29.98 11.08
C THR A 51 -6.51 28.97 9.95
N LEU A 52 -7.63 28.97 9.22
CA LEU A 52 -7.83 28.08 8.08
C LEU A 52 -7.01 28.56 6.87
N ASN A 53 -5.96 27.81 6.53
CA ASN A 53 -4.98 28.17 5.51
C ASN A 53 -5.26 27.58 4.10
N THR A 54 -6.41 26.91 3.89
CA THR A 54 -6.72 26.15 2.66
C THR A 54 -6.50 26.94 1.38
N THR A 55 -6.97 28.19 1.34
CA THR A 55 -6.84 29.08 0.17
C THR A 55 -5.38 29.40 -0.12
N ALA A 56 -4.58 29.62 0.92
CA ALA A 56 -3.16 29.94 0.78
C ALA A 56 -2.35 28.71 0.33
N PHE A 57 -2.61 27.52 0.85
CA PHE A 57 -2.04 26.26 0.35
C PHE A 57 -2.37 26.05 -1.14
N THR A 58 -3.64 26.20 -1.51
CA THR A 58 -4.09 26.04 -2.90
C THR A 58 -3.42 27.05 -3.83
N LYS A 59 -3.32 28.31 -3.40
CA LYS A 59 -2.64 29.37 -4.14
C LYS A 59 -1.14 29.08 -4.29
N ALA A 60 -0.48 28.60 -3.23
CA ALA A 60 0.94 28.27 -3.25
C ALA A 60 1.26 27.18 -4.28
N VAL A 61 0.47 26.10 -4.28
CA VAL A 61 0.63 25.01 -5.25
C VAL A 61 0.43 25.51 -6.68
N ALA A 62 -0.64 26.27 -6.94
CA ALA A 62 -0.96 26.77 -8.28
C ALA A 62 0.13 27.71 -8.82
N ASP A 63 0.62 28.62 -7.98
CA ASP A 63 1.65 29.58 -8.34
C ASP A 63 3.02 28.92 -8.56
N LEU A 64 3.44 27.99 -7.70
CA LEU A 64 4.67 27.21 -7.89
C LEU A 64 4.62 26.37 -9.17
N LEU A 65 3.46 25.79 -9.48
CA LEU A 65 3.25 25.04 -10.72
C LEU A 65 3.43 25.93 -11.97
N ALA A 66 2.90 27.16 -11.93
CA ALA A 66 3.05 28.11 -13.04
C ALA A 66 4.52 28.48 -13.31
N ARG A 67 5.36 28.47 -12.26
CA ARG A 67 6.80 28.79 -12.33
C ARG A 67 7.64 27.60 -12.81
N ALA A 68 7.25 26.37 -12.49
CA ALA A 68 8.07 25.18 -12.71
C ALA A 68 7.79 24.47 -14.05
N ARG A 69 8.23 25.05 -15.18
CA ARG A 69 8.11 24.42 -16.51
C ARG A 69 9.05 23.21 -16.72
N ARG A 70 10.17 23.12 -15.99
CA ARG A 70 11.14 22.00 -16.05
C ARG A 70 11.76 21.74 -14.67
N GLY A 71 11.68 20.50 -14.18
CA GLY A 71 12.33 20.08 -12.92
C GLY A 71 11.44 20.07 -11.68
N GLY A 72 10.23 20.62 -11.75
CA GLY A 72 9.28 20.61 -10.65
C GLY A 72 9.46 21.74 -9.64
N ALA A 73 8.59 21.78 -8.63
CA ALA A 73 8.59 22.79 -7.57
C ALA A 73 8.46 22.17 -6.18
N ALA A 74 8.97 22.88 -5.16
CA ALA A 74 8.80 22.53 -3.76
C ALA A 74 8.02 23.61 -3.00
N LEU A 75 7.04 23.19 -2.21
CA LEU A 75 6.44 24.02 -1.17
C LEU A 75 7.02 23.62 0.18
N VAL A 76 7.66 24.57 0.84
CA VAL A 76 8.28 24.39 2.15
C VAL A 76 7.30 24.82 3.23
N VAL A 77 6.88 23.86 4.04
CA VAL A 77 6.05 24.10 5.22
C VAL A 77 6.99 24.31 6.40
N SER A 78 7.14 25.58 6.79
CA SER A 78 7.96 26.01 7.92
C SER A 78 7.42 25.45 9.25
N PRO A 79 8.22 25.47 10.34
CA PRO A 79 7.75 25.09 11.67
C PRO A 79 6.51 25.90 12.09
N GLY A 80 5.54 25.23 12.70
CA GLY A 80 4.25 25.83 13.06
C GLY A 80 3.08 24.86 12.88
N LYS A 81 1.89 25.28 13.31
CA LYS A 81 0.65 24.48 13.20
C LYS A 81 -0.26 25.05 12.11
N TRP A 82 -0.46 24.31 11.04
CA TRP A 82 -1.11 24.78 9.82
C TRP A 82 -2.47 24.10 9.64
N LEU A 83 -3.53 24.71 10.18
CA LEU A 83 -4.89 24.22 9.95
C LEU A 83 -5.29 24.43 8.49
N THR A 84 -5.74 23.37 7.82
CA THR A 84 -6.16 23.43 6.41
C THR A 84 -7.25 22.40 6.13
N GLY A 85 -8.17 22.77 5.24
CA GLY A 85 -9.00 21.80 4.53
C GLY A 85 -8.18 21.08 3.45
N PRO A 86 -8.81 20.19 2.67
CA PRO A 86 -8.10 19.45 1.64
C PRO A 86 -7.53 20.33 0.53
N PHE A 87 -6.34 19.98 0.04
CA PHE A 87 -5.72 20.63 -1.11
C PHE A 87 -5.05 19.59 -2.01
N ASN A 88 -4.94 19.92 -3.30
CA ASN A 88 -4.41 19.00 -4.29
C ASN A 88 -2.92 19.23 -4.52
N LEU A 89 -2.13 18.16 -4.54
CA LEU A 89 -0.78 18.20 -5.10
C LEU A 89 -0.80 17.79 -6.59
N THR A 90 0.19 18.27 -7.33
CA THR A 90 0.28 18.12 -8.78
C THR A 90 1.58 17.41 -9.19
N SER A 91 1.73 17.12 -10.48
CA SER A 91 2.90 16.42 -11.00
C SER A 91 4.20 17.22 -10.81
N HIS A 92 5.30 16.51 -10.50
CA HIS A 92 6.61 17.09 -10.24
C HIS A 92 6.64 18.04 -9.04
N PHE A 93 5.83 17.78 -8.02
CA PHE A 93 5.73 18.61 -6.83
C PHE A 93 6.39 17.94 -5.63
N THR A 94 7.01 18.73 -4.76
CA THR A 94 7.52 18.30 -3.46
C THR A 94 6.84 19.12 -2.37
N LEU A 95 6.11 18.46 -1.47
CA LEU A 95 5.71 19.08 -0.21
C LEU A 95 6.79 18.75 0.82
N TYR A 96 7.59 19.74 1.16
CA TYR A 96 8.68 19.60 2.13
C TYR A 96 8.19 20.08 3.49
N LEU A 97 8.25 19.21 4.50
CA LEU A 97 7.86 19.53 5.87
C LEU A 97 9.12 19.70 6.71
N ASP A 98 9.34 20.92 7.18
CA ASP A 98 10.46 21.22 8.06
C ASP A 98 10.25 20.64 9.46
N GLU A 99 11.32 20.53 10.24
CA GLU A 99 11.25 20.01 11.62
C GLU A 99 10.32 20.88 12.48
N GLY A 100 9.27 20.29 13.06
CA GLY A 100 8.25 21.03 13.83
C GLY A 100 7.12 21.63 12.99
N ALA A 101 7.04 21.31 11.69
CA ALA A 101 5.86 21.60 10.89
C ALA A 101 4.73 20.58 11.19
N GLU A 102 3.55 21.08 11.56
CA GLU A 102 2.36 20.28 11.79
C GLU A 102 1.25 20.72 10.82
N ILE A 103 0.82 19.86 9.90
CA ILE A 103 -0.38 20.10 9.10
C ILE A 103 -1.57 19.50 9.86
N LEU A 104 -2.52 20.35 10.24
CA LEU A 104 -3.75 19.96 10.92
C LEU A 104 -4.90 19.95 9.91
N ALA A 105 -5.60 18.83 9.78
CA ALA A 105 -6.81 18.81 8.98
C ALA A 105 -7.97 19.52 9.68
N SER A 106 -8.72 20.30 8.90
CA SER A 106 -10.00 20.84 9.35
C SER A 106 -10.98 19.70 9.69
N GLN A 107 -11.67 19.86 10.81
CA GLN A 107 -12.73 18.94 11.25
C GLN A 107 -14.09 19.27 10.62
N ASP A 108 -14.16 20.35 9.83
CA ASP A 108 -15.37 20.75 9.11
C ASP A 108 -15.64 19.80 7.94
N SER A 109 -16.65 18.95 8.10
CA SER A 109 -17.10 17.99 7.09
C SER A 109 -17.56 18.65 5.79
N MET A 110 -18.00 19.91 5.84
CA MET A 110 -18.45 20.66 4.66
C MET A 110 -17.28 21.03 3.73
N LEU A 111 -16.04 21.02 4.24
CA LEU A 111 -14.84 21.29 3.43
C LEU A 111 -14.33 20.05 2.68
N LEU A 112 -14.83 18.85 3.01
CA LEU A 112 -14.31 17.62 2.43
C LEU A 112 -14.91 17.39 1.04
N PRO A 113 -14.09 17.41 -0.03
CA PRO A 113 -14.63 17.30 -1.36
C PRO A 113 -15.00 15.84 -1.66
N TRP A 114 -16.15 15.65 -2.27
CA TRP A 114 -16.63 14.37 -2.80
C TRP A 114 -15.57 13.71 -3.70
N VAL A 115 -15.24 12.44 -3.44
CA VAL A 115 -14.41 11.60 -4.32
C VAL A 115 -15.23 10.39 -4.76
N PRO A 116 -15.29 10.09 -6.07
CA PRO A 116 -15.91 8.86 -6.55
C PRO A 116 -15.17 7.63 -5.98
N PRO A 117 -15.89 6.50 -5.77
CA PRO A 117 -15.24 5.25 -5.39
C PRO A 117 -14.23 4.80 -6.47
N CYS A 118 -13.23 4.04 -6.05
CA CYS A 118 -12.24 3.47 -6.96
C CYS A 118 -12.93 2.52 -7.96
N PHE A 119 -12.58 2.57 -9.24
CA PHE A 119 -13.20 1.75 -10.29
C PHE A 119 -13.17 0.24 -10.01
N SER A 120 -12.14 -0.22 -9.30
CA SER A 120 -11.96 -1.63 -8.93
C SER A 120 -12.74 -2.06 -7.69
N ARG A 121 -13.52 -1.19 -7.02
CA ARG A 121 -14.20 -1.50 -5.74
C ARG A 121 -15.73 -1.39 -5.76
N GLY A 122 -16.34 -1.01 -6.88
CA GLY A 122 -17.80 -0.89 -6.97
C GLY A 122 -18.41 0.15 -6.04
N THR A 123 -19.54 -0.18 -5.39
CA THR A 123 -20.04 0.55 -4.23
C THR A 123 -19.23 0.14 -3.01
N ALA A 124 -18.57 1.10 -2.35
CA ALA A 124 -17.84 0.83 -1.12
C ALA A 124 -18.73 0.22 -0.02
N ARG A 125 -18.12 -0.25 1.08
CA ARG A 125 -18.76 -0.96 2.22
C ARG A 125 -20.06 -0.31 2.72
N THR A 126 -20.15 1.02 2.65
CA THR A 126 -21.39 1.78 2.78
C THR A 126 -21.88 2.23 1.40
N ALA A 127 -23.04 1.71 0.99
CA ALA A 127 -23.84 2.04 -0.20
C ALA A 127 -23.64 3.46 -0.75
N PRO A 128 -23.70 3.68 -2.08
CA PRO A 128 -22.80 4.54 -2.87
C PRO A 128 -22.33 5.81 -2.13
N ALA A 129 -21.54 5.65 -1.07
CA ALA A 129 -21.17 6.75 -0.21
C ALA A 129 -19.79 7.26 -0.66
N PRO A 130 -19.63 8.59 -0.81
CA PRO A 130 -18.38 9.17 -1.27
C PRO A 130 -17.19 8.80 -0.40
N ALA A 131 -16.03 8.80 -1.03
CA ALA A 131 -14.75 8.83 -0.33
C ALA A 131 -14.31 10.28 -0.03
N TYR A 132 -13.61 10.47 1.07
CA TYR A 132 -13.05 11.74 1.50
C TYR A 132 -11.53 11.61 1.64
N SER A 133 -10.78 12.70 1.43
CA SER A 133 -9.34 12.70 1.66
C SER A 133 -8.79 14.09 1.93
N LEU A 134 -7.81 14.18 2.84
CA LEU A 134 -7.10 15.41 3.17
C LEU A 134 -6.18 15.86 2.03
N LEU A 135 -5.46 14.92 1.41
CA LEU A 135 -4.50 15.22 0.34
C LEU A 135 -4.85 14.39 -0.90
N LYS A 136 -5.13 15.07 -2.02
CA LYS A 136 -5.45 14.42 -3.30
C LYS A 136 -4.39 14.75 -4.35
N ASN A 137 -4.10 13.78 -5.20
CA ASN A 137 -3.07 13.90 -6.25
C ASN A 137 -3.68 13.82 -7.65
N GLY A 138 -3.07 14.48 -8.66
CA GLY A 138 -3.51 14.44 -10.06
C GLY A 138 -2.89 13.31 -10.91
N TYR A 139 -3.44 13.04 -12.10
CA TYR A 139 -2.97 12.00 -13.04
C TYR A 139 -1.50 12.16 -13.46
N GLY A 140 -0.75 11.06 -13.54
CA GLY A 140 0.61 11.04 -14.12
C GLY A 140 1.69 11.69 -13.25
N SER A 141 1.47 11.80 -11.94
CA SER A 141 2.27 12.66 -11.06
C SER A 141 3.52 11.98 -10.48
N ILE A 142 4.58 12.79 -10.32
CA ILE A 142 5.67 12.56 -9.36
C ILE A 142 5.44 13.46 -8.16
N ILE A 143 5.14 12.86 -7.01
CA ILE A 143 4.86 13.62 -5.78
C ILE A 143 5.79 13.12 -4.68
N GLN A 144 6.42 14.06 -4.00
CA GLN A 144 7.36 13.79 -2.93
C GLN A 144 6.88 14.50 -1.67
N TYR A 145 6.67 13.73 -0.60
CA TYR A 145 6.55 14.23 0.76
C TYR A 145 7.85 13.92 1.45
N ILE A 146 8.63 14.94 1.78
CA ILE A 146 9.96 14.75 2.37
C ILE A 146 10.04 15.57 3.64
N SER A 147 10.47 14.93 4.71
CA SER A 147 11.08 15.60 5.86
C SER A 147 12.51 15.07 6.05
N GLU A 148 13.47 15.94 6.33
CA GLU A 148 14.85 15.52 6.63
C GLU A 148 15.02 14.97 8.04
N LYS A 149 14.14 15.37 8.97
CA LYS A 149 14.22 15.01 10.39
C LYS A 149 12.87 14.56 10.93
N LYS A 150 12.90 13.62 11.88
CA LYS A 150 11.68 13.21 12.60
C LYS A 150 11.11 14.43 13.33
N GLY A 151 9.81 14.67 13.20
CA GLY A 151 9.13 15.80 13.85
C GLY A 151 8.11 16.53 12.97
N ALA A 152 8.12 16.30 11.66
CA ALA A 152 7.02 16.72 10.79
C ALA A 152 5.79 15.81 11.00
N VAL A 153 4.64 16.43 11.28
CA VAL A 153 3.40 15.72 11.60
C VAL A 153 2.29 16.14 10.64
N ILE A 154 1.61 15.15 10.08
CA ILE A 154 0.30 15.32 9.44
C ILE A 154 -0.71 14.67 10.37
N THR A 155 -1.56 15.48 11.00
CA THR A 155 -2.62 14.98 11.87
C THR A 155 -3.97 15.20 11.23
N ASN A 156 -4.77 14.15 11.29
CA ASN A 156 -6.21 14.26 11.13
C ASN A 156 -6.85 14.10 12.51
N TYR A 157 -7.98 14.79 12.72
CA TYR A 157 -9.03 14.40 13.67
C TYR A 157 -8.66 13.99 15.12
N SER A 158 -9.09 14.79 16.11
CA SER A 158 -9.10 14.40 17.53
C SER A 158 -10.53 14.27 18.06
N LEU A 159 -11.33 13.32 17.56
CA LEU A 159 -12.63 13.03 18.19
C LEU A 159 -12.54 11.78 19.05
N SER A 160 -13.19 11.83 20.21
CA SER A 160 -13.34 10.67 21.09
C SER A 160 -14.11 9.55 20.36
N PHE A 161 -13.69 8.29 20.57
CA PHE A 161 -14.30 7.06 20.05
C PHE A 161 -15.85 7.03 20.04
N SER A 162 -16.49 7.67 21.03
CA SER A 162 -17.95 7.80 21.12
C SER A 162 -18.61 8.63 20.00
N GLN A 163 -17.87 9.50 19.31
CA GLN A 163 -18.40 10.41 18.29
C GLN A 163 -18.34 9.84 16.87
N TYR A 164 -17.49 8.83 16.62
CA TYR A 164 -17.38 8.14 15.33
C TYR A 164 -18.69 7.40 14.97
N HIS A 165 -19.40 6.84 15.96
CA HIS A 165 -20.71 6.20 15.76
C HIS A 165 -21.89 7.17 15.76
N LEU A 166 -21.71 8.40 16.27
CA LEU A 166 -22.78 9.42 16.30
C LEU A 166 -22.90 10.17 14.97
N PHE A 167 -21.84 10.18 14.18
CA PHE A 167 -21.84 10.71 12.83
C PHE A 167 -21.75 9.54 11.84
N SER A 168 -22.72 9.44 10.93
CA SER A 168 -22.72 8.50 9.81
C SER A 168 -21.63 8.86 8.77
N TRP A 169 -20.37 8.84 9.18
CA TRP A 169 -19.25 9.03 8.28
C TRP A 169 -19.18 7.84 7.33
N PRO A 170 -19.05 8.06 6.01
CA PRO A 170 -18.83 6.95 5.09
C PRO A 170 -17.47 6.31 5.37
N ASP A 171 -17.42 4.98 5.26
CA ASP A 171 -16.27 4.09 5.51
C ASP A 171 -15.06 4.32 4.56
N ASN A 172 -14.89 5.54 4.02
CA ASN A 172 -14.03 5.83 2.88
C ASN A 172 -13.20 7.12 3.06
N PHE A 173 -12.78 7.45 4.29
CA PHE A 173 -11.87 8.58 4.52
C PHE A 173 -10.41 8.11 4.51
N ASP A 174 -9.60 8.58 3.57
CA ASP A 174 -8.16 8.30 3.56
C ASP A 174 -7.37 9.56 3.95
N SER A 175 -6.42 9.47 4.90
CA SER A 175 -5.53 10.60 5.23
C SER A 175 -4.79 11.10 3.99
N VAL A 176 -4.27 10.18 3.19
CA VAL A 176 -3.67 10.48 1.89
C VAL A 176 -4.20 9.49 0.86
N LYS A 177 -5.14 9.95 0.02
CA LYS A 177 -5.64 9.16 -1.12
C LYS A 177 -4.89 9.51 -2.39
N LEU A 178 -4.24 8.51 -2.98
CA LEU A 178 -3.62 8.67 -4.28
C LEU A 178 -4.62 8.39 -5.38
N LYS A 179 -4.91 9.41 -6.20
CA LYS A 179 -5.71 9.20 -7.40
C LYS A 179 -4.82 8.67 -8.53
N GLU A 180 -5.17 7.46 -8.96
CA GLU A 180 -5.02 6.83 -10.27
C GLU A 180 -3.77 7.15 -11.12
N ARG A 181 -2.92 6.13 -11.35
CA ARG A 181 -1.84 6.11 -12.36
C ARG A 181 -0.68 7.08 -12.11
N SER A 182 -0.32 7.30 -10.84
CA SER A 182 0.92 7.99 -10.50
C SER A 182 2.15 7.12 -10.79
N LYS A 183 3.24 7.73 -11.28
CA LYS A 183 4.42 7.02 -11.81
C LYS A 183 5.61 6.93 -10.87
N LEU A 184 5.66 7.79 -9.86
CA LEU A 184 6.70 7.80 -8.83
C LEU A 184 6.16 8.52 -7.60
N TRP A 185 6.23 7.87 -6.45
CA TRP A 185 5.84 8.46 -5.18
C TRP A 185 6.91 8.23 -4.13
N ILE A 186 7.24 9.29 -3.39
CA ILE A 186 8.21 9.22 -2.30
C ILE A 186 7.57 9.86 -1.08
N ILE A 187 7.38 9.10 -0.01
CA ILE A 187 7.15 9.63 1.33
C ILE A 187 8.34 9.24 2.18
N SER A 188 9.02 10.22 2.79
CA SER A 188 10.06 9.93 3.76
C SER A 188 9.98 10.74 5.05
N ASN A 189 10.16 10.05 6.17
CA ASN A 189 10.31 10.62 7.53
C ASN A 189 9.14 11.52 7.99
N VAL A 190 7.92 11.23 7.55
CA VAL A 190 6.72 11.94 7.99
C VAL A 190 5.99 11.11 9.05
N THR A 191 5.42 11.79 10.06
CA THR A 191 4.54 11.17 11.04
C THR A 191 3.07 11.44 10.69
N PHE A 192 2.25 10.41 10.60
CA PHE A 192 0.80 10.50 10.44
C PHE A 192 0.12 10.16 11.77
N VAL A 193 -0.82 10.99 12.19
CA VAL A 193 -1.51 10.82 13.49
C VAL A 193 -3.02 10.91 13.31
N ASP A 194 -3.74 9.98 13.94
CA ASP A 194 -5.19 9.98 14.12
C ASP A 194 -6.01 10.09 12.81
N SER A 195 -5.60 9.31 11.79
CA SER A 195 -6.40 9.15 10.57
C SER A 195 -7.82 8.65 10.89
N PRO A 196 -8.89 9.22 10.29
CA PRO A 196 -10.26 8.77 10.48
C PRO A 196 -10.53 7.38 9.91
N SER A 197 -9.76 6.99 8.89
CA SER A 197 -9.70 5.61 8.38
C SER A 197 -8.31 5.36 7.77
N TRP A 198 -8.16 4.84 6.54
CA TRP A 198 -6.86 4.41 6.02
C TRP A 198 -5.85 5.56 5.95
N ASN A 199 -4.60 5.32 6.35
CA ASN A 199 -3.61 6.38 6.45
C ASN A 199 -3.00 6.69 5.08
N LEU A 200 -2.25 5.75 4.50
CA LEU A 200 -1.59 5.92 3.20
C LEU A 200 -2.14 4.93 2.19
N HIS A 201 -2.89 5.39 1.19
CA HIS A 201 -3.56 4.53 0.24
C HIS A 201 -3.06 4.75 -1.21
N PRO A 202 -1.90 4.18 -1.58
CA PRO A 202 -1.44 4.18 -2.96
C PRO A 202 -2.29 3.28 -3.86
N THR A 203 -3.22 3.90 -4.59
CA THR A 203 -4.10 3.22 -5.55
C THR A 203 -3.63 3.38 -7.00
N TYR A 204 -3.49 2.28 -7.74
CA TYR A 204 -3.08 2.25 -9.15
C TYR A 204 -1.75 2.95 -9.43
N CYS A 205 -0.81 2.88 -8.49
CA CYS A 205 0.47 3.56 -8.57
C CYS A 205 1.57 2.62 -9.06
N THR A 206 2.63 3.20 -9.63
CA THR A 206 3.88 2.49 -9.89
C THR A 206 5.07 3.25 -9.31
N ASN A 207 6.11 2.54 -8.87
CA ASN A 207 7.30 3.10 -8.19
C ASN A 207 6.95 3.93 -6.95
N VAL A 208 6.40 3.28 -5.93
CA VAL A 208 6.11 3.91 -4.65
C VAL A 208 7.24 3.59 -3.67
N THR A 209 7.76 4.60 -2.97
CA THR A 209 8.72 4.44 -1.87
C THR A 209 8.18 5.15 -0.64
N ILE A 210 7.96 4.40 0.42
CA ILE A 210 7.54 4.91 1.73
C ILE A 210 8.61 4.47 2.72
N SER A 211 9.35 5.42 3.29
CA SER A 211 10.55 5.13 4.08
C SER A 211 10.63 5.96 5.36
N GLY A 212 10.93 5.35 6.50
CA GLY A 212 11.10 6.09 7.76
C GLY A 212 9.79 6.70 8.30
N VAL A 213 8.64 6.28 7.78
CA VAL A 213 7.33 6.84 8.14
C VAL A 213 6.87 6.30 9.49
N THR A 214 6.28 7.17 10.29
CA THR A 214 5.62 6.78 11.54
C THR A 214 4.11 6.99 11.38
N ILE A 215 3.30 5.99 11.74
CA ILE A 215 1.84 6.08 11.75
C ILE A 215 1.35 5.75 13.16
N LEU A 216 0.55 6.65 13.74
CA LEU A 216 -0.01 6.50 15.07
C LEU A 216 -1.53 6.68 14.98
N ALA A 217 -2.27 5.58 15.08
CA ALA A 217 -3.71 5.59 15.22
C ALA A 217 -4.13 4.90 16.53
N PRO A 218 -5.28 5.27 17.13
CA PRO A 218 -5.78 4.58 18.31
C PRO A 218 -6.05 3.10 18.01
N VAL A 219 -5.53 2.20 18.85
CA VAL A 219 -5.57 0.73 18.65
C VAL A 219 -6.96 0.09 18.67
N HIS A 220 -8.00 0.88 18.96
CA HIS A 220 -9.39 0.44 18.93
C HIS A 220 -10.23 1.19 17.88
N SER A 221 -9.57 2.04 17.07
CA SER A 221 -10.24 2.75 15.97
C SER A 221 -10.35 1.83 14.75
N PRO A 222 -11.55 1.55 14.26
CA PRO A 222 -11.74 0.64 13.13
C PRO A 222 -11.17 1.24 11.84
N ASN A 223 -10.75 0.40 10.90
CA ASN A 223 -10.37 0.80 9.54
C ASN A 223 -9.25 1.84 9.48
N THR A 224 -8.36 1.87 10.47
CA THR A 224 -7.21 2.79 10.52
C THR A 224 -5.95 2.16 9.95
N ASP A 225 -6.11 1.38 8.88
CA ASP A 225 -5.03 0.68 8.17
C ASP A 225 -3.84 1.64 7.93
N GLY A 226 -2.62 1.13 8.10
CA GLY A 226 -1.41 1.96 8.00
C GLY A 226 -1.07 2.30 6.55
N ILE A 227 -0.76 1.30 5.73
CA ILE A 227 -0.43 1.49 4.31
C ILE A 227 -1.18 0.47 3.46
N ASP A 228 -1.89 0.96 2.45
CA ASP A 228 -2.78 0.18 1.59
C ASP A 228 -2.34 0.21 0.12
N PRO A 229 -1.33 -0.57 -0.30
CA PRO A 229 -1.07 -0.75 -1.73
C PRO A 229 -2.26 -1.44 -2.41
N ASP A 230 -3.06 -0.66 -3.15
CA ASP A 230 -4.21 -1.15 -3.90
C ASP A 230 -3.94 -1.10 -5.41
N SER A 231 -3.91 -2.27 -6.04
CA SER A 231 -3.69 -2.42 -7.48
C SER A 231 -2.43 -1.68 -7.96
N SER A 232 -1.37 -1.71 -7.16
CA SER A 232 -0.14 -0.92 -7.34
C SER A 232 1.07 -1.82 -7.59
N SER A 233 2.06 -1.33 -8.34
CA SER A 233 3.25 -2.10 -8.69
C SER A 233 4.56 -1.43 -8.29
N HIS A 234 5.60 -2.20 -7.99
CA HIS A 234 6.91 -1.67 -7.58
C HIS A 234 6.74 -0.74 -6.37
N VAL A 235 6.36 -1.32 -5.24
CA VAL A 235 6.10 -0.60 -3.98
C VAL A 235 7.13 -1.03 -2.96
N LYS A 236 7.88 -0.08 -2.41
CA LYS A 236 8.86 -0.29 -1.34
C LYS A 236 8.40 0.42 -0.08
N ILE A 237 8.25 -0.33 1.00
CA ILE A 237 7.89 0.14 2.33
C ILE A 237 9.02 -0.29 3.27
N GLU A 238 9.78 0.67 3.80
CA GLU A 238 10.93 0.35 4.64
C GLU A 238 11.10 1.25 5.86
N ASP A 239 11.65 0.72 6.95
CA ASP A 239 11.97 1.49 8.17
C ASP A 239 10.75 2.20 8.79
N CYS A 240 9.57 1.62 8.64
CA CYS A 240 8.32 2.20 9.13
C CYS A 240 7.98 1.72 10.54
N TYR A 241 7.37 2.60 11.34
CA TYR A 241 6.79 2.27 12.65
C TYR A 241 5.29 2.57 12.61
N ILE A 242 4.45 1.55 12.80
CA ILE A 242 2.99 1.67 12.63
C ILE A 242 2.28 1.15 13.88
N VAL A 243 1.45 2.01 14.47
CA VAL A 243 0.42 1.65 15.44
C VAL A 243 -0.93 1.86 14.76
N SER A 244 -1.73 0.81 14.69
CA SER A 244 -3.03 0.84 14.01
C SER A 244 -4.10 0.13 14.83
N GLY A 245 -5.36 0.57 14.68
CA GLY A 245 -6.52 -0.18 15.14
C GLY A 245 -7.01 -1.23 14.14
N ASP A 246 -6.41 -1.28 12.95
CA ASP A 246 -6.61 -2.30 11.92
C ASP A 246 -5.25 -2.75 11.34
N ASP A 247 -5.17 -3.23 10.10
CA ASP A 247 -3.96 -3.79 9.51
C ASP A 247 -2.81 -2.75 9.41
N CYS A 248 -1.59 -3.09 9.86
CA CYS A 248 -0.45 -2.19 9.67
C CYS A 248 -0.13 -1.96 8.18
N ILE A 249 -0.14 -3.04 7.39
CA ILE A 249 -0.05 -3.00 5.93
C ILE A 249 -1.17 -3.86 5.35
N ALA A 250 -1.99 -3.32 4.45
CA ALA A 250 -3.05 -4.06 3.77
C ALA A 250 -2.86 -4.01 2.25
N VAL A 251 -2.35 -5.10 1.67
CA VAL A 251 -2.22 -5.21 0.21
C VAL A 251 -3.59 -5.59 -0.37
N LYS A 252 -4.08 -4.77 -1.30
CA LYS A 252 -5.39 -4.88 -1.94
C LYS A 252 -5.25 -4.82 -3.46
N SER A 253 -6.30 -5.15 -4.19
CA SER A 253 -6.34 -5.07 -5.65
C SER A 253 -7.78 -5.07 -6.19
N GLY A 254 -8.67 -4.31 -5.56
CA GLY A 254 -10.09 -4.27 -5.92
C GLY A 254 -10.95 -5.43 -5.36
N TRP A 255 -12.27 -5.31 -5.53
CA TRP A 255 -13.27 -6.13 -4.84
C TRP A 255 -14.25 -6.78 -5.82
N ASP A 256 -14.36 -8.10 -5.74
CA ASP A 256 -15.20 -9.00 -6.53
C ASP A 256 -15.20 -8.69 -8.03
N GLN A 257 -16.36 -8.70 -8.69
CA GLN A 257 -16.54 -8.47 -10.12
C GLN A 257 -15.94 -7.14 -10.60
N TYR A 258 -15.85 -6.12 -9.73
CA TYR A 258 -15.23 -4.84 -10.06
C TYR A 258 -13.71 -4.97 -10.15
N GLY A 259 -13.09 -5.67 -9.19
CA GLY A 259 -11.66 -5.97 -9.21
C GLY A 259 -11.28 -6.91 -10.35
N ILE A 260 -12.07 -7.97 -10.56
CA ILE A 260 -11.90 -8.93 -11.67
C ILE A 260 -11.95 -8.20 -13.02
N LYS A 261 -12.97 -7.35 -13.24
CA LYS A 261 -13.12 -6.61 -14.49
C LYS A 261 -12.00 -5.58 -14.68
N PHE A 262 -11.54 -4.95 -13.60
CA PHE A 262 -10.45 -3.97 -13.67
C PHE A 262 -9.10 -4.64 -13.96
N ASN A 263 -8.90 -5.87 -13.50
CA ASN A 263 -7.78 -6.75 -13.84
C ASN A 263 -6.39 -6.11 -13.67
N MET A 264 -6.18 -5.47 -12.51
CA MET A 264 -4.91 -4.82 -12.18
C MET A 264 -4.41 -5.34 -10.83
N PRO A 265 -3.37 -6.18 -10.81
CA PRO A 265 -2.87 -6.75 -9.57
C PRO A 265 -2.02 -5.76 -8.78
N SER A 266 -1.94 -5.97 -7.47
CA SER A 266 -0.86 -5.45 -6.64
C SER A 266 0.35 -6.37 -6.74
N GLN A 267 1.51 -5.83 -7.14
CA GLN A 267 2.68 -6.68 -7.43
C GLN A 267 4.05 -6.03 -7.26
N HIS A 268 5.09 -6.85 -7.07
CA HIS A 268 6.46 -6.38 -6.85
C HIS A 268 6.52 -5.43 -5.64
N ILE A 269 6.11 -5.95 -4.48
CA ILE A 269 6.01 -5.18 -3.24
C ILE A 269 7.08 -5.69 -2.27
N VAL A 270 7.90 -4.79 -1.75
CA VAL A 270 8.91 -5.07 -0.72
C VAL A 270 8.50 -4.34 0.57
N ILE A 271 8.43 -5.09 1.67
CA ILE A 271 8.15 -4.61 3.02
C ILE A 271 9.34 -5.02 3.89
N LYS A 272 10.12 -4.07 4.41
CA LYS A 272 11.36 -4.39 5.13
C LYS A 272 11.54 -3.53 6.38
N ARG A 273 12.00 -4.13 7.49
CA ARG A 273 12.25 -3.39 8.75
C ARG A 273 11.01 -2.61 9.21
N LEU A 274 9.84 -3.25 9.11
CA LEU A 274 8.58 -2.74 9.66
C LEU A 274 8.50 -3.08 11.15
N THR A 275 8.13 -2.11 11.98
CA THR A 275 7.63 -2.37 13.34
C THR A 275 6.13 -2.11 13.37
N CYS A 276 5.35 -3.13 13.77
CA CYS A 276 3.89 -3.06 13.80
C CYS A 276 3.31 -3.35 15.19
N ILE A 277 2.33 -2.55 15.60
CA ILE A 277 1.46 -2.77 16.75
C ILE A 277 0.01 -2.66 16.27
N SER A 278 -0.71 -3.79 16.22
CA SER A 278 -2.13 -3.84 15.85
C SER A 278 -2.88 -4.93 16.64
N PRO A 279 -3.33 -4.62 17.87
CA PRO A 279 -3.86 -5.62 18.80
C PRO A 279 -5.09 -6.37 18.30
N THR A 280 -5.81 -5.79 17.34
CA THR A 280 -7.06 -6.30 16.78
C THR A 280 -6.94 -6.76 15.33
N SER A 281 -5.76 -6.65 14.70
CA SER A 281 -5.60 -6.97 13.27
C SER A 281 -4.20 -7.48 12.88
N ALA A 282 -3.81 -7.36 11.60
CA ALA A 282 -2.59 -7.97 11.07
C ALA A 282 -1.39 -7.02 11.03
N MET A 283 -0.19 -7.62 11.09
CA MET A 283 1.03 -6.96 10.66
C MET A 283 1.03 -6.71 9.15
N ILE A 284 0.72 -7.75 8.36
CA ILE A 284 0.54 -7.65 6.92
C ILE A 284 -0.71 -8.43 6.54
N ALA A 285 -1.72 -7.75 6.04
CA ALA A 285 -2.90 -8.35 5.44
C ALA A 285 -2.80 -8.40 3.92
N LEU A 286 -3.16 -9.54 3.35
CA LEU A 286 -3.33 -9.75 1.93
C LEU A 286 -4.84 -9.93 1.68
N GLY A 287 -5.49 -8.88 1.18
CA GLY A 287 -6.94 -8.80 1.00
C GLY A 287 -7.68 -8.07 2.15
N SER A 288 -9.01 -8.22 2.27
CA SER A 288 -9.84 -9.16 1.51
C SER A 288 -10.21 -8.68 0.11
N GLU A 289 -10.06 -7.40 -0.19
CA GLU A 289 -10.26 -6.85 -1.52
C GLU A 289 -9.06 -7.21 -2.43
N MET A 290 -8.98 -8.47 -2.91
CA MET A 290 -7.84 -9.03 -3.67
C MET A 290 -8.19 -9.48 -5.11
N SER A 291 -9.32 -9.03 -5.64
CA SER A 291 -9.96 -9.61 -6.83
C SER A 291 -9.23 -9.34 -8.16
N GLY A 292 -8.45 -8.28 -8.24
CA GLY A 292 -7.51 -8.02 -9.34
C GLY A 292 -6.20 -8.81 -9.27
N GLY A 293 -5.96 -9.53 -8.16
CA GLY A 293 -4.77 -10.32 -7.90
C GLY A 293 -3.71 -9.64 -7.03
N ILE A 294 -3.05 -10.41 -6.19
CA ILE A 294 -1.87 -10.02 -5.40
C ILE A 294 -0.75 -11.00 -5.72
N ARG A 295 0.42 -10.51 -6.13
CA ARG A 295 1.58 -11.38 -6.36
C ARG A 295 2.94 -10.74 -6.11
N ASP A 296 3.96 -11.55 -5.84
CA ASP A 296 5.33 -11.09 -5.62
C ASP A 296 5.40 -10.02 -4.52
N VAL A 297 5.00 -10.44 -3.31
CA VAL A 297 5.09 -9.63 -2.08
C VAL A 297 6.18 -10.24 -1.21
N ARG A 298 7.20 -9.44 -0.89
CA ARG A 298 8.39 -9.84 -0.15
C ARG A 298 8.45 -9.07 1.17
N ALA A 299 8.28 -9.77 2.29
CA ALA A 299 8.34 -9.22 3.63
C ALA A 299 9.58 -9.71 4.36
N GLU A 300 10.39 -8.79 4.90
CA GLU A 300 11.71 -9.12 5.46
C GLU A 300 12.01 -8.37 6.76
N ASP A 301 12.75 -9.02 7.66
CA ASP A 301 13.46 -8.38 8.78
C ASP A 301 12.54 -7.47 9.63
N SER A 302 11.36 -7.95 9.98
CA SER A 302 10.29 -7.10 10.53
C SER A 302 9.75 -7.63 11.87
N VAL A 303 9.24 -6.71 12.68
CA VAL A 303 8.85 -6.93 14.07
C VAL A 303 7.36 -6.65 14.25
N ALA A 304 6.64 -7.55 14.92
CA ALA A 304 5.28 -7.32 15.37
C ALA A 304 5.20 -7.45 16.89
N ILE A 305 4.55 -6.49 17.56
CA ILE A 305 4.44 -6.44 19.02
C ILE A 305 2.98 -6.23 19.38
N ASN A 306 2.41 -7.10 20.22
CA ASN A 306 1.00 -7.02 20.63
C ASN A 306 0.07 -6.88 19.41
N THR A 307 0.25 -7.76 18.44
CA THR A 307 -0.48 -7.74 17.17
C THR A 307 -1.31 -9.02 17.05
N GLU A 308 -2.53 -8.98 16.53
CA GLU A 308 -3.39 -10.18 16.51
C GLU A 308 -2.79 -11.29 15.65
N SER A 309 -2.29 -10.95 14.46
CA SER A 309 -1.60 -11.91 13.59
C SER A 309 -0.43 -11.33 12.81
N ALA A 310 0.53 -12.16 12.41
CA ALA A 310 1.62 -11.73 11.52
C ALA A 310 1.11 -11.50 10.09
N VAL A 311 1.38 -12.43 9.17
CA VAL A 311 0.88 -12.37 7.79
C VAL A 311 -0.49 -13.04 7.71
N ARG A 312 -1.49 -12.27 7.27
CA ARG A 312 -2.91 -12.67 7.23
C ARG A 312 -3.43 -12.69 5.80
N VAL A 313 -3.84 -13.86 5.29
CA VAL A 313 -4.53 -13.96 3.99
C VAL A 313 -6.04 -13.97 4.21
N LYS A 314 -6.75 -13.02 3.60
CA LYS A 314 -8.22 -12.90 3.69
C LYS A 314 -8.80 -13.04 2.30
N SER A 315 -9.65 -14.03 2.06
CA SER A 315 -10.44 -14.14 0.83
C SER A 315 -11.74 -14.90 1.07
N GLY A 316 -12.52 -15.12 0.02
CA GLY A 316 -13.83 -15.75 0.07
C GLY A 316 -14.36 -16.12 -1.31
N VAL A 317 -15.36 -16.99 -1.34
CA VAL A 317 -16.16 -17.29 -2.55
C VAL A 317 -16.66 -15.95 -3.12
N GLY A 318 -16.54 -15.73 -4.43
CA GLY A 318 -16.93 -14.48 -5.07
C GLY A 318 -15.81 -13.47 -5.28
N ARG A 319 -14.67 -13.64 -4.60
CA ARG A 319 -13.52 -12.76 -4.80
C ARG A 319 -12.85 -12.96 -6.15
N GLY A 320 -12.77 -14.19 -6.65
CA GLY A 320 -11.93 -14.54 -7.79
C GLY A 320 -10.47 -14.13 -7.59
N GLY A 321 -9.76 -13.83 -8.67
CA GLY A 321 -8.39 -13.34 -8.62
C GLY A 321 -7.42 -14.36 -8.01
N PHE A 322 -6.33 -13.86 -7.43
CA PHE A 322 -5.30 -14.71 -6.82
C PHE A 322 -4.53 -14.00 -5.70
N VAL A 323 -3.98 -14.78 -4.76
CA VAL A 323 -2.88 -14.37 -3.87
C VAL A 323 -1.77 -15.39 -4.05
N LYS A 324 -0.66 -14.99 -4.68
CA LYS A 324 0.45 -15.91 -4.94
C LYS A 324 1.83 -15.31 -4.86
N ASP A 325 2.85 -16.16 -4.82
CA ASP A 325 4.25 -15.71 -4.78
C ASP A 325 4.48 -14.74 -3.62
N ILE A 326 4.12 -15.18 -2.41
CA ILE A 326 4.30 -14.42 -1.17
C ILE A 326 5.51 -14.99 -0.45
N PHE A 327 6.45 -14.13 -0.10
CA PHE A 327 7.73 -14.52 0.48
C PHE A 327 7.97 -13.74 1.76
N VAL A 328 8.18 -14.44 2.85
CA VAL A 328 8.30 -13.87 4.20
C VAL A 328 9.55 -14.43 4.85
N ARG A 329 10.46 -13.57 5.31
CA ARG A 329 11.63 -14.01 6.08
C ARG A 329 12.00 -13.08 7.23
N GLY A 330 12.63 -13.63 8.26
CA GLY A 330 13.19 -12.82 9.36
C GLY A 330 12.13 -12.07 10.14
N LEU A 331 11.09 -12.77 10.61
CA LEU A 331 10.06 -12.16 11.46
C LEU A 331 10.39 -12.35 12.93
N SER A 332 10.24 -11.29 13.73
CA SER A 332 10.29 -11.34 15.20
C SER A 332 8.95 -10.95 15.79
N LEU A 333 8.26 -11.91 16.40
CA LEU A 333 6.85 -11.81 16.73
C LEU A 333 6.66 -11.91 18.26
N HIS A 334 6.20 -10.83 18.88
CA HIS A 334 6.11 -10.73 20.34
C HIS A 334 4.67 -10.48 20.78
N THR A 335 4.12 -11.37 21.61
CA THR A 335 2.74 -11.24 22.14
C THR A 335 1.71 -11.17 21.01
N MET A 336 1.24 -12.33 20.55
CA MET A 336 0.25 -12.37 19.47
C MET A 336 -0.71 -13.54 19.56
N LYS A 337 -1.84 -13.43 18.86
CA LYS A 337 -2.83 -14.51 18.87
C LYS A 337 -2.50 -15.58 17.84
N TRP A 338 -2.17 -15.23 16.60
CA TRP A 338 -1.93 -16.18 15.51
C TRP A 338 -0.63 -15.87 14.77
N VAL A 339 0.30 -16.84 14.69
CA VAL A 339 1.50 -16.67 13.86
C VAL A 339 1.13 -16.76 12.37
N PHE A 340 0.46 -17.84 11.98
CA PHE A 340 -0.01 -18.05 10.62
C PHE A 340 -1.53 -17.95 10.55
N TRP A 341 -2.07 -16.99 9.79
CA TRP A 341 -3.52 -16.90 9.62
C TRP A 341 -3.92 -16.76 8.16
N MET A 342 -4.79 -17.65 7.70
CA MET A 342 -5.54 -17.52 6.46
C MET A 342 -7.00 -17.93 6.63
N THR A 343 -7.89 -17.27 5.89
CA THR A 343 -9.31 -17.62 5.83
C THR A 343 -9.87 -17.44 4.43
N GLY A 344 -10.60 -18.45 3.97
CA GLY A 344 -11.45 -18.43 2.78
C GLY A 344 -12.92 -18.17 3.07
N ASN A 345 -13.25 -17.74 4.28
CA ASN A 345 -14.62 -17.47 4.71
C ASN A 345 -14.85 -15.97 5.02
N TYR A 346 -14.22 -15.09 4.25
CA TYR A 346 -14.37 -13.65 4.42
C TYR A 346 -15.55 -13.11 3.59
N GLY A 347 -16.77 -13.31 4.09
CA GLY A 347 -18.03 -13.19 3.32
C GLY A 347 -18.61 -11.78 3.09
N GLN A 348 -17.84 -10.71 3.25
CA GLN A 348 -18.33 -9.35 2.90
C GLN A 348 -18.24 -9.14 1.37
N HIS A 349 -19.23 -8.50 0.77
CA HIS A 349 -19.27 -8.21 -0.68
C HIS A 349 -19.68 -6.74 -0.90
N PRO A 350 -19.30 -6.09 -2.02
CA PRO A 350 -19.64 -4.70 -2.30
C PRO A 350 -21.14 -4.54 -2.58
N ASP A 351 -21.78 -5.59 -3.09
CA ASP A 351 -23.21 -5.68 -3.38
C ASP A 351 -23.64 -7.16 -3.52
N ASN A 352 -24.91 -7.40 -3.85
CA ASN A 352 -25.50 -8.73 -4.01
C ASN A 352 -25.19 -9.41 -5.36
N SER A 353 -24.26 -8.86 -6.16
CA SER A 353 -23.89 -9.39 -7.49
C SER A 353 -22.55 -10.13 -7.51
N SER A 354 -22.03 -10.51 -6.34
CA SER A 354 -20.86 -11.38 -6.22
C SER A 354 -21.09 -12.70 -6.97
N ASP A 355 -20.14 -13.09 -7.81
CA ASP A 355 -20.20 -14.30 -8.62
C ASP A 355 -19.82 -15.54 -7.78
N PRO A 356 -20.75 -16.45 -7.42
CA PRO A 356 -20.43 -17.59 -6.56
C PRO A 356 -19.43 -18.58 -7.19
N ASP A 357 -19.22 -18.53 -8.50
CA ASP A 357 -18.26 -19.39 -9.20
C ASP A 357 -16.86 -18.74 -9.27
N ALA A 358 -16.72 -17.48 -8.87
CA ALA A 358 -15.45 -16.77 -8.82
C ALA A 358 -14.62 -17.18 -7.60
N MET A 359 -13.91 -18.30 -7.74
CA MET A 359 -13.02 -18.86 -6.72
C MET A 359 -11.63 -18.19 -6.72
N PRO A 360 -11.09 -17.80 -5.55
CA PRO A 360 -9.75 -17.21 -5.45
C PRO A 360 -8.63 -18.26 -5.45
N GLU A 361 -7.64 -18.11 -6.31
CA GLU A 361 -6.42 -18.94 -6.26
C GLU A 361 -5.48 -18.43 -5.16
N VAL A 362 -5.31 -19.18 -4.05
CA VAL A 362 -4.28 -18.88 -3.04
C VAL A 362 -3.19 -19.95 -3.08
N THR A 363 -1.99 -19.56 -3.49
CA THR A 363 -0.86 -20.50 -3.64
C THR A 363 0.51 -19.86 -3.42
N GLY A 364 1.56 -20.63 -3.19
CA GLY A 364 2.93 -20.11 -3.11
C GLY A 364 3.15 -19.13 -1.96
N ILE A 365 2.71 -19.50 -0.75
CA ILE A 365 2.89 -18.71 0.47
C ILE A 365 4.08 -19.28 1.24
N ASN A 366 5.21 -18.58 1.20
CA ASN A 366 6.50 -19.05 1.71
C ASN A 366 6.92 -18.23 2.92
N TYR A 367 7.22 -18.93 4.01
CA TYR A 367 7.83 -18.37 5.21
C TYR A 367 9.26 -18.87 5.36
N SER A 368 10.07 -18.19 6.14
CA SER A 368 11.37 -18.66 6.63
C SER A 368 11.79 -17.81 7.82
N ASP A 369 12.58 -18.36 8.74
CA ASP A 369 13.16 -17.63 9.87
C ASP A 369 12.12 -16.80 10.64
N VAL A 370 11.10 -17.49 11.17
CA VAL A 370 10.04 -16.88 11.98
C VAL A 370 10.31 -17.18 13.45
N PHE A 371 10.68 -16.17 14.21
CA PHE A 371 10.76 -16.21 15.66
C PHE A 371 9.45 -15.70 16.26
N SER A 372 8.91 -16.41 17.26
CA SER A 372 7.78 -15.91 18.04
C SER A 372 7.85 -16.30 19.51
N GLU A 373 7.32 -15.43 20.36
CA GLU A 373 7.17 -15.64 21.80
C GLU A 373 5.85 -15.07 22.31
N ASN A 374 5.35 -15.66 23.40
CA ASN A 374 4.07 -15.29 24.01
C ASN A 374 2.90 -15.32 23.00
N VAL A 375 2.79 -16.40 22.23
CA VAL A 375 1.74 -16.55 21.23
C VAL A 375 0.63 -17.50 21.70
N THR A 376 -0.61 -17.28 21.27
CA THR A 376 -1.75 -18.13 21.69
C THR A 376 -1.96 -19.35 20.77
N MET A 377 -1.84 -19.15 19.46
CA MET A 377 -2.07 -20.15 18.42
C MET A 377 -0.92 -20.13 17.42
N ALA A 378 -0.48 -21.32 16.98
CA ALA A 378 0.51 -21.43 15.92
C ALA A 378 -0.12 -21.05 14.58
N GLY A 379 -1.31 -21.57 14.27
CA GLY A 379 -2.02 -21.11 13.08
C GLY A 379 -3.50 -21.44 12.99
N ARG A 380 -4.21 -20.59 12.25
CA ARG A 380 -5.55 -20.84 11.69
C ARG A 380 -5.46 -20.82 10.19
N MET A 381 -5.70 -21.95 9.57
CA MET A 381 -5.43 -22.13 8.16
C MET A 381 -6.66 -22.74 7.52
N GLU A 382 -7.57 -21.85 7.12
CA GLU A 382 -8.88 -22.21 6.59
C GLU A 382 -8.94 -21.79 5.11
N GLY A 383 -8.85 -22.75 4.20
CA GLY A 383 -9.18 -22.54 2.78
C GLY A 383 -10.67 -22.77 2.51
N ILE A 384 -11.04 -22.80 1.24
CA ILE A 384 -12.45 -22.96 0.84
C ILE A 384 -12.76 -24.46 0.59
N PRO A 385 -13.90 -24.99 1.06
CA PRO A 385 -14.30 -26.36 0.73
C PRO A 385 -14.29 -26.62 -0.78
N ASN A 386 -13.66 -27.71 -1.21
CA ASN A 386 -13.43 -28.10 -2.61
C ASN A 386 -12.49 -27.18 -3.43
N ASP A 387 -11.99 -26.08 -2.86
CA ASP A 387 -11.01 -25.18 -3.48
C ASP A 387 -9.93 -24.80 -2.45
N PRO A 388 -9.05 -25.75 -2.10
CA PRO A 388 -8.13 -25.58 -0.99
C PRO A 388 -7.02 -24.58 -1.31
N TYR A 389 -6.52 -23.89 -0.28
CA TYR A 389 -5.32 -23.07 -0.43
C TYR A 389 -4.09 -23.96 -0.48
N THR A 390 -3.21 -23.77 -1.46
CA THR A 390 -2.12 -24.71 -1.75
C THR A 390 -0.75 -24.04 -1.72
N GLY A 391 0.33 -24.79 -1.97
CA GLY A 391 1.67 -24.21 -2.11
C GLY A 391 2.16 -23.46 -0.86
N ILE A 392 1.67 -23.81 0.32
CA ILE A 392 2.11 -23.21 1.58
C ILE A 392 3.41 -23.87 2.02
N CYS A 393 4.40 -23.09 2.41
CA CYS A 393 5.72 -23.58 2.80
C CYS A 393 6.18 -22.87 4.08
N ILE A 394 6.41 -23.63 5.16
CA ILE A 394 6.81 -23.09 6.48
C ILE A 394 8.00 -23.89 7.04
N PRO A 395 9.24 -23.38 6.97
CA PRO A 395 10.42 -23.95 7.59
C PRO A 395 10.77 -23.20 8.89
N ASN A 396 11.24 -23.93 9.91
CA ASN A 396 11.81 -23.34 11.13
C ASN A 396 10.85 -22.38 11.85
N ALA A 397 9.67 -22.85 12.27
CA ALA A 397 8.79 -22.07 13.14
C ALA A 397 9.14 -22.27 14.63
N PRO A 398 8.81 -21.31 15.49
CA PRO A 398 9.40 -21.16 16.82
C PRO A 398 8.98 -22.27 17.80
N ASP A 399 9.88 -22.62 18.73
CA ASP A 399 9.68 -23.66 19.75
C ASP A 399 8.62 -23.24 20.77
N ALA A 400 7.37 -23.63 20.54
CA ALA A 400 6.29 -23.45 21.48
C ALA A 400 5.60 -24.79 21.75
N LYS A 401 5.80 -25.31 22.95
CA LYS A 401 5.45 -26.70 23.32
C LYS A 401 3.94 -27.00 23.36
N GLU A 402 3.07 -25.99 23.34
CA GLU A 402 1.63 -26.14 23.62
C GLU A 402 0.68 -25.42 22.65
N LEU A 403 1.17 -24.79 21.58
CA LEU A 403 0.29 -24.06 20.67
C LEU A 403 -0.60 -24.99 19.84
N GLN A 404 -1.80 -24.52 19.54
CA GLN A 404 -2.73 -25.26 18.70
C GLN A 404 -2.62 -24.83 17.23
N TRP A 405 -2.85 -25.79 16.34
CA TRP A 405 -3.08 -25.56 14.93
C TRP A 405 -4.53 -25.93 14.59
N ASN A 406 -5.16 -25.13 13.74
CA ASN A 406 -6.45 -25.46 13.14
C ASN A 406 -6.33 -25.31 11.63
N CYS A 407 -6.43 -26.43 10.90
CA CYS A 407 -6.28 -26.44 9.45
C CYS A 407 -7.47 -27.14 8.80
N THR A 408 -8.03 -26.50 7.77
CA THR A 408 -9.11 -27.05 6.95
C THR A 408 -8.92 -26.57 5.52
N ASN A 409 -9.03 -27.48 4.55
CA ASN A 409 -8.92 -27.15 3.12
C ASN A 409 -7.63 -26.38 2.77
N VAL A 410 -6.50 -26.77 3.36
CA VAL A 410 -5.19 -26.23 3.00
C VAL A 410 -4.25 -27.38 2.62
N LYS A 411 -3.22 -27.08 1.84
CA LYS A 411 -2.16 -28.02 1.46
C LYS A 411 -0.82 -27.31 1.43
N GLY A 412 0.16 -27.90 2.10
CA GLY A 412 1.49 -27.34 2.16
C GLY A 412 2.52 -28.29 2.71
N VAL A 413 3.72 -27.75 2.90
CA VAL A 413 4.85 -28.45 3.49
C VAL A 413 5.41 -27.64 4.65
N THR A 414 5.81 -28.36 5.68
CA THR A 414 6.44 -27.81 6.88
C THR A 414 7.76 -28.54 7.15
N SER A 415 8.73 -27.85 7.73
CA SER A 415 9.97 -28.48 8.19
C SER A 415 10.45 -27.83 9.48
N ALA A 416 10.88 -28.64 10.46
CA ALA A 416 11.37 -28.18 11.76
C ALA A 416 10.43 -27.15 12.45
N VAL A 417 9.13 -27.44 12.45
CA VAL A 417 8.09 -26.61 13.07
C VAL A 417 7.65 -27.24 14.39
N THR A 418 7.62 -26.46 15.46
CA THR A 418 7.06 -26.84 16.77
C THR A 418 5.96 -25.84 17.14
N PRO A 419 4.81 -26.25 17.69
CA PRO A 419 4.38 -27.64 17.89
C PRO A 419 3.99 -28.30 16.57
N LYS A 420 3.79 -29.62 16.61
CA LYS A 420 3.51 -30.43 15.40
C LYS A 420 2.35 -29.82 14.58
N PRO A 421 2.56 -29.53 13.29
CA PRO A 421 1.53 -28.93 12.43
C PRO A 421 0.41 -29.92 12.08
N CYS A 422 -0.67 -29.40 11.51
CA CYS A 422 -1.78 -30.22 11.04
C CYS A 422 -1.35 -31.20 9.92
N PRO A 423 -2.02 -32.35 9.76
CA PRO A 423 -1.76 -33.30 8.68
C PRO A 423 -1.83 -32.69 7.26
N GLU A 424 -2.66 -31.67 7.07
CA GLU A 424 -2.83 -30.90 5.83
C GLU A 424 -1.52 -30.20 5.39
N LEU A 425 -0.61 -29.96 6.33
CA LEU A 425 0.68 -29.34 6.13
C LEU A 425 1.77 -30.40 6.36
N GLY A 426 2.01 -31.21 5.32
CA GLY A 426 2.88 -32.40 5.38
C GLY A 426 4.32 -32.08 5.82
N ALA A 427 5.09 -33.11 6.17
CA ALA A 427 6.41 -32.97 6.80
C ALA A 427 7.62 -33.09 5.82
N GLU A 428 7.40 -33.03 4.51
CA GLU A 428 8.46 -33.23 3.52
C GLU A 428 8.49 -32.06 2.53
N GLY A 429 9.43 -31.14 2.73
CA GLY A 429 9.62 -30.00 1.85
C GLY A 429 11.10 -29.63 1.74
N LYS A 430 11.51 -29.27 0.53
CA LYS A 430 12.74 -28.48 0.32
C LYS A 430 12.63 -27.16 1.12
N PRO A 431 13.75 -26.49 1.43
CA PRO A 431 13.71 -25.15 2.02
C PRO A 431 12.78 -24.24 1.21
N CYS A 432 11.93 -23.48 1.89
CA CYS A 432 11.03 -22.55 1.24
C CYS A 432 11.86 -21.46 0.56
N ALA A 433 11.74 -21.35 -0.75
CA ALA A 433 12.57 -20.46 -1.53
C ALA A 433 12.18 -19.00 -1.24
N PHE A 434 13.19 -18.17 -0.99
CA PHE A 434 13.04 -16.72 -1.01
C PHE A 434 13.79 -16.20 -2.25
N PRO A 435 13.17 -15.35 -3.09
CA PRO A 435 13.85 -14.81 -4.26
C PRO A 435 15.01 -13.90 -3.83
N GLU A 436 16.23 -14.23 -4.28
CA GLU A 436 17.45 -13.44 -4.00
C GLU A 436 17.64 -12.27 -4.96
N GLU A 437 16.87 -12.21 -6.05
CA GLU A 437 16.89 -11.07 -6.95
C GLU A 437 16.36 -9.81 -6.26
N GLU A 438 17.04 -8.68 -6.42
CA GLU A 438 16.57 -7.41 -5.86
C GLU A 438 15.51 -6.79 -6.77
N LEU A 439 14.36 -6.41 -6.21
CA LEU A 439 13.36 -5.60 -6.91
C LEU A 439 13.82 -4.13 -6.92
N ILE A 440 14.21 -3.64 -8.09
CA ILE A 440 14.62 -2.24 -8.26
C ILE A 440 13.36 -1.35 -8.22
N ILE A 441 13.13 -0.71 -7.07
CA ILE A 441 11.95 0.14 -6.83
C ILE A 441 12.37 1.55 -6.42
N GLY A 442 11.92 2.54 -7.18
CA GLY A 442 12.19 3.95 -6.89
C GLY A 442 13.67 4.33 -7.04
N PRO A 443 14.10 5.46 -6.47
CA PRO A 443 15.49 5.88 -6.55
C PRO A 443 16.39 5.07 -5.60
N HIS A 444 17.63 4.77 -6.02
CA HIS A 444 18.63 4.07 -5.21
C HIS A 444 18.91 4.78 -3.86
N LYS A 445 18.82 6.12 -3.84
CA LYS A 445 18.88 6.91 -2.61
C LYS A 445 17.74 7.90 -2.62
N LEU A 446 17.08 8.05 -1.48
CA LEU A 446 16.09 9.10 -1.28
C LEU A 446 16.76 10.47 -1.48
N PRO A 447 16.08 11.44 -2.11
CA PRO A 447 16.58 12.80 -2.20
C PRO A 447 16.79 13.40 -0.80
N GLN A 448 18.02 13.79 -0.48
CA GLN A 448 18.32 14.64 0.67
C GLN A 448 18.28 16.08 0.18
N CYS A 449 17.27 16.84 0.63
CA CYS A 449 16.96 18.14 0.10
C CYS A 449 16.85 19.18 1.21
N THR A 450 17.87 20.03 1.29
CA THR A 450 17.88 21.17 2.20
C THR A 450 17.28 22.37 1.45
N TYR A 451 16.19 22.91 1.99
CA TYR A 451 15.39 23.97 1.39
C TYR A 451 15.36 25.23 2.25
#